data_AF-A0A348VUB9-F1
#
_entry.id   AF-A0A348VUB9-F1
#
_cell.length_a   1.000
_cell.length_b   1.000
_cell.length_c   1.000
_cell.angle_alpha   90.00
_cell.angle_beta   90.00
_cell.angle_gamma   90.00
#
_symmetry.space_group_name_H-M   'P 1'
#
loop_
_entity.id
_entity.type
_entity.pdbx_description
1 polymer ?
#
loop_
_entity_poly.entity_id
_entity_poly.type
_entity_poly.pdbx_seq_one_letter_code
_entity_poly.pdbx_strand_id
1 'polypeptide(L)'
;VRSSAELEQDLVRFYTEAGKNLEAGDVFEKVLALASRSRAKTGVKFRVLEMPPREFPGKVKLLSFRLPTSENFFLFVHGSELTMIDTGHGVYYEDIKGLLRKKQLDPAAVRRIFITHPDTDHAGGSGYFQQEFGTEVYMHPGADEVIRNMNRRVGASGDLLNLNKYYTRLSSRFTECRFPERITYFPVKDPGRAGRFRTIADFDIGPLRFEAVESLGGHTPGLVFYLNRQRGLLFTSDFLLNVPSLSADEKEHLNIYRYLLTNPNRDTRVYMEETEALKELAQEAQQSLVPAGRKVTIFPGHGAYYEG
;
A
#
# COMPACT_ATOMS: atom_id res chain seq x y z
N VAL A 1 10.82 -19.02 -14.59
CA VAL A 1 10.18 -20.00 -13.69
C VAL A 1 11.14 -20.25 -12.53
N ARG A 2 10.96 -19.59 -11.39
CA ARG A 2 11.71 -19.96 -10.16
C ARG A 2 11.06 -21.24 -9.61
N SER A 3 11.87 -22.22 -9.24
CA SER A 3 11.45 -23.63 -9.13
C SER A 3 10.52 -23.92 -7.94
N SER A 4 9.69 -24.96 -8.05
CA SER A 4 8.86 -25.48 -6.95
C SER A 4 9.67 -25.77 -5.67
N ALA A 5 10.95 -26.12 -5.83
CA ALA A 5 11.87 -26.41 -4.73
C ALA A 5 12.22 -25.15 -3.90
N GLU A 6 12.30 -23.96 -4.51
CA GLU A 6 12.51 -22.72 -3.75
C GLU A 6 11.31 -22.39 -2.86
N LEU A 7 10.09 -22.59 -3.37
CA LEU A 7 8.85 -22.34 -2.62
C LEU A 7 8.74 -23.32 -1.44
N GLU A 8 9.00 -24.60 -1.68
CA GLU A 8 9.05 -25.61 -0.63
C GLU A 8 10.08 -25.25 0.43
N GLN A 9 11.27 -24.82 0.03
CA GLN A 9 12.31 -24.38 0.96
C GLN A 9 11.90 -23.15 1.76
N ASP A 10 11.29 -22.13 1.12
CA ASP A 10 10.82 -20.93 1.82
C ASP A 10 9.69 -21.26 2.81
N LEU A 11 8.79 -22.19 2.47
CA LEU A 11 7.73 -22.70 3.35
C LEU A 11 8.31 -23.39 4.59
N VAL A 12 9.23 -24.35 4.39
CA VAL A 12 9.87 -25.09 5.49
C VAL A 12 10.61 -24.13 6.41
N ARG A 13 11.35 -23.16 5.85
CA ARG A 13 12.09 -22.18 6.65
C ARG A 13 11.18 -21.22 7.40
N PHE A 14 10.10 -20.73 6.76
CA PHE A 14 9.10 -19.92 7.45
C PHE A 14 8.49 -20.68 8.64
N TYR A 15 8.12 -21.95 8.42
CA TYR A 15 7.56 -22.82 9.45
C TYR A 15 8.52 -23.00 10.64
N THR A 16 9.80 -23.30 10.39
CA THR A 16 10.80 -23.43 11.45
C THR A 16 10.97 -22.15 12.26
N GLU A 17 10.99 -20.98 11.60
CA GLU A 17 11.13 -19.69 12.28
C GLU A 17 9.88 -19.30 13.07
N ALA A 18 8.69 -19.55 12.51
CA ALA A 18 7.42 -19.28 13.16
C ALA A 18 7.18 -20.19 14.38
N GLY A 19 7.55 -21.47 14.28
CA GLY A 19 7.45 -22.45 15.37
C GLY A 19 8.28 -22.14 16.63
N LYS A 20 9.21 -21.17 16.55
CA LYS A 20 9.89 -20.64 17.75
C LYS A 20 8.98 -19.83 18.66
N ASN A 21 7.90 -19.26 18.12
CA ASN A 21 7.05 -18.29 18.81
C ASN A 21 5.55 -18.59 18.68
N LEU A 22 5.15 -19.48 17.77
CA LEU A 22 3.76 -19.80 17.44
C LEU A 22 3.55 -21.32 17.40
N GLU A 23 2.31 -21.76 17.64
CA GLU A 23 1.92 -23.16 17.48
C GLU A 23 2.01 -23.57 16.01
N ALA A 24 2.72 -24.66 15.73
CA ALA A 24 3.17 -24.97 14.38
C ALA A 24 2.02 -25.34 13.42
N GLY A 25 0.93 -25.93 13.94
CA GLY A 25 -0.27 -26.24 13.15
C GLY A 25 -0.97 -24.99 12.62
N ASP A 26 -1.10 -23.98 13.46
CA ASP A 26 -1.78 -22.72 13.15
C ASP A 26 -1.03 -21.92 12.07
N VAL A 27 0.31 -21.96 12.09
CA VAL A 27 1.15 -21.30 11.08
C VAL A 27 0.85 -21.83 9.68
N PHE A 28 0.80 -23.15 9.52
CA PHE A 28 0.55 -23.77 8.21
C PHE A 28 -0.87 -23.44 7.70
N GLU A 29 -1.86 -23.51 8.59
CA GLU A 29 -3.24 -23.12 8.26
C GLU A 29 -3.31 -21.67 7.78
N LYS A 30 -2.66 -20.74 8.50
CA LYS A 30 -2.68 -19.30 8.16
C LYS A 30 -1.94 -19.00 6.86
N VAL A 31 -0.84 -19.70 6.56
CA VAL A 31 -0.14 -19.59 5.26
C VAL A 31 -1.01 -20.08 4.12
N LEU A 32 -1.68 -21.23 4.26
CA LEU A 32 -2.62 -21.73 3.26
C LEU A 32 -3.84 -20.80 3.11
N ALA A 33 -4.33 -20.24 4.21
CA ALA A 33 -5.42 -19.27 4.19
C ALA A 33 -5.02 -18.01 3.41
N LEU A 34 -3.82 -17.46 3.63
CA LEU A 34 -3.29 -16.35 2.84
C LEU A 34 -3.25 -16.70 1.35
N ALA A 35 -2.62 -17.82 1.00
CA ALA A 35 -2.49 -18.25 -0.39
C ALA A 35 -3.84 -18.46 -1.09
N SER A 36 -4.75 -19.16 -0.42
CA SER A 36 -6.08 -19.48 -0.92
C SER A 36 -6.91 -18.20 -1.09
N ARG A 37 -6.95 -17.33 -0.08
CA ARG A 37 -7.78 -16.11 -0.09
C ARG A 37 -7.32 -15.12 -1.17
N SER A 38 -6.01 -14.90 -1.30
CA SER A 38 -5.48 -14.00 -2.34
C SER A 38 -5.76 -14.50 -3.76
N ARG A 39 -5.72 -15.82 -3.99
CA ARG A 39 -5.93 -16.40 -5.34
C ARG A 39 -7.40 -16.64 -5.68
N ALA A 40 -8.23 -16.96 -4.69
CA ALA A 40 -9.63 -17.34 -4.91
C ALA A 40 -10.54 -16.15 -5.26
N LYS A 41 -10.10 -14.91 -4.99
CA LYS A 41 -10.87 -13.69 -5.22
C LYS A 41 -10.48 -12.96 -6.51
N THR A 42 -10.20 -13.72 -7.56
CA THR A 42 -9.78 -13.23 -8.89
C THR A 42 -10.81 -13.58 -9.97
N GLY A 43 -10.69 -12.98 -11.16
CA GLY A 43 -11.52 -13.27 -12.32
C GLY A 43 -13.02 -13.09 -12.05
N VAL A 44 -13.82 -14.13 -12.32
CA VAL A 44 -15.28 -14.08 -12.10
C VAL A 44 -15.68 -13.86 -10.63
N LYS A 45 -14.77 -14.14 -9.68
CA LYS A 45 -14.95 -13.92 -8.24
C LYS A 45 -14.35 -12.61 -7.75
N PHE A 46 -13.62 -11.87 -8.60
CA PHE A 46 -13.09 -10.57 -8.24
C PHE A 46 -14.22 -9.57 -7.99
N ARG A 47 -14.25 -9.00 -6.78
CA ARG A 47 -15.23 -8.01 -6.35
C ARG A 47 -14.50 -6.90 -5.61
N VAL A 48 -14.79 -5.67 -6.00
CA VAL A 48 -14.28 -4.47 -5.32
C VAL A 48 -15.43 -3.73 -4.66
N LEU A 49 -15.15 -3.04 -3.56
CA LEU A 49 -16.02 -1.98 -3.08
C LEU A 49 -15.54 -0.67 -3.69
N GLU A 50 -16.36 -0.07 -4.54
CA GLU A 50 -16.13 1.29 -5.05
C GLU A 50 -16.70 2.30 -4.06
N MET A 51 -15.85 3.16 -3.50
CA MET A 51 -16.27 4.23 -2.61
C MET A 51 -16.79 5.41 -3.46
N PRO A 52 -17.62 6.32 -2.89
CA PRO A 52 -18.15 7.44 -3.64
C PRO A 52 -17.05 8.28 -4.32
N PRO A 53 -17.17 8.60 -5.61
CA PRO A 53 -16.14 9.36 -6.32
C PRO A 53 -16.06 10.79 -5.81
N ARG A 54 -14.87 11.39 -5.90
CA ARG A 54 -14.66 12.82 -5.62
C ARG A 54 -14.24 13.57 -6.87
N GLU A 55 -14.70 14.79 -7.02
CA GLU A 55 -14.36 15.68 -8.12
C GLU A 55 -13.68 16.94 -7.60
N PHE A 56 -12.68 17.41 -8.35
CA PHE A 56 -11.87 18.56 -8.01
C PHE A 56 -11.75 19.52 -9.21
N PRO A 57 -11.28 20.77 -8.99
CA PRO A 57 -11.03 21.70 -10.09
C PRO A 57 -10.12 21.12 -11.17
N GLY A 58 -10.23 21.65 -12.38
CA GLY A 58 -9.55 21.10 -13.56
C GLY A 58 -10.13 19.76 -14.05
N LYS A 59 -11.35 19.40 -13.61
CA LYS A 59 -12.02 18.14 -13.96
C LYS A 59 -11.21 16.90 -13.55
N VAL A 60 -10.49 16.98 -12.43
CA VAL A 60 -9.84 15.82 -11.83
C VAL A 60 -10.88 15.02 -11.06
N LYS A 61 -11.00 13.73 -11.36
CA LYS A 61 -11.85 12.79 -10.62
C LYS A 61 -11.00 11.79 -9.87
N LEU A 62 -11.31 11.55 -8.61
CA LEU A 62 -10.73 10.49 -7.79
C LEU A 62 -11.74 9.35 -7.64
N LEU A 63 -11.34 8.17 -8.10
CA LEU A 63 -12.02 6.90 -7.86
C LEU A 63 -11.23 6.11 -6.82
N SER A 64 -11.91 5.56 -5.82
CA SER A 64 -11.28 4.82 -4.73
C SER A 64 -11.87 3.43 -4.66
N PHE A 65 -11.03 2.40 -4.71
CA PHE A 65 -11.46 1.01 -4.73
C PHE A 65 -10.81 0.24 -3.59
N ARG A 66 -11.65 -0.45 -2.80
CA ARG A 66 -11.18 -1.48 -1.87
C ARG A 66 -11.17 -2.83 -2.56
N LEU A 67 -10.00 -3.43 -2.60
CA LEU A 67 -9.73 -4.72 -3.21
C LEU A 67 -10.18 -5.87 -2.31
N PRO A 68 -10.25 -7.11 -2.84
CA PRO A 68 -10.87 -8.22 -2.13
C PRO A 68 -10.17 -8.64 -0.82
N THR A 69 -8.94 -8.20 -0.59
CA THR A 69 -8.13 -8.45 0.61
C THR A 69 -7.99 -7.23 1.50
N SER A 70 -8.91 -6.25 1.35
CA SER A 70 -9.12 -5.03 2.14
C SER A 70 -8.23 -3.84 1.85
N GLU A 71 -7.17 -4.02 1.08
CA GLU A 71 -6.28 -2.95 0.65
C GLU A 71 -6.99 -2.04 -0.37
N ASN A 72 -6.60 -0.78 -0.40
CA ASN A 72 -7.13 0.20 -1.33
C ASN A 72 -6.11 0.53 -2.40
N PHE A 73 -6.61 0.85 -3.59
CA PHE A 73 -5.90 1.70 -4.51
C PHE A 73 -6.77 2.89 -4.91
N PHE A 74 -6.11 3.98 -5.27
CA PHE A 74 -6.75 5.23 -5.61
C PHE A 74 -6.37 5.63 -7.03
N LEU A 75 -7.35 5.99 -7.84
CA LEU A 75 -7.17 6.33 -9.24
C LEU A 75 -7.65 7.76 -9.50
N PHE A 76 -6.71 8.61 -9.88
CA PHE A 76 -7.01 9.93 -10.41
C PHE A 76 -7.17 9.86 -11.93
N VAL A 77 -8.26 10.43 -12.42
CA VAL A 77 -8.57 10.61 -13.83
C VAL A 77 -8.45 12.10 -14.14
N HIS A 78 -7.58 12.47 -15.07
CA HIS A 78 -7.39 13.84 -15.51
C HIS A 78 -7.10 13.90 -17.02
N GLY A 79 -8.06 14.40 -17.80
CA GLY A 79 -7.96 14.37 -19.26
C GLY A 79 -7.85 12.93 -19.77
N SER A 80 -6.82 12.64 -20.56
CA SER A 80 -6.51 11.30 -21.07
C SER A 80 -5.50 10.54 -20.20
N GLU A 81 -5.08 11.08 -19.06
CA GLU A 81 -4.09 10.46 -18.18
C GLU A 81 -4.73 9.93 -16.90
N LEU A 82 -4.22 8.76 -16.47
CA LEU A 82 -4.55 8.14 -15.20
C LEU A 82 -3.31 8.12 -14.31
N THR A 83 -3.51 8.41 -13.03
CA THR A 83 -2.47 8.32 -12.00
C THR A 83 -3.00 7.48 -10.85
N MET A 84 -2.24 6.47 -10.41
CA MET A 84 -2.62 5.62 -9.28
C MET A 84 -1.81 5.97 -8.03
N ILE A 85 -2.43 5.79 -6.86
CA ILE A 85 -1.75 5.60 -5.58
C ILE A 85 -1.99 4.15 -5.15
N ASP A 86 -0.89 3.41 -4.97
CA ASP A 86 -0.86 1.96 -4.76
C ASP A 86 -1.53 1.14 -5.88
N THR A 87 -1.38 -0.18 -5.84
CA THR A 87 -1.73 -1.09 -6.95
C THR A 87 -2.40 -2.39 -6.53
N GLY A 88 -2.50 -2.69 -5.24
CA GLY A 88 -2.95 -4.01 -4.81
C GLY A 88 -1.87 -5.08 -4.93
N HIS A 89 -2.28 -6.31 -4.60
CA HIS A 89 -1.54 -7.52 -4.94
C HIS A 89 -1.38 -7.71 -6.45
N GLY A 90 -0.27 -8.32 -6.87
CA GLY A 90 0.03 -8.57 -8.29
C GLY A 90 -1.00 -9.47 -8.99
N VAL A 91 -1.59 -10.42 -8.25
CA VAL A 91 -2.61 -11.34 -8.73
C VAL A 91 -3.88 -10.62 -9.22
N TYR A 92 -4.12 -9.38 -8.77
CA TYR A 92 -5.27 -8.58 -9.21
C TYR A 92 -4.99 -7.73 -10.46
N TYR A 93 -3.79 -7.78 -11.04
CA TYR A 93 -3.42 -6.92 -12.16
C TYR A 93 -4.40 -6.98 -13.34
N GLU A 94 -4.71 -8.19 -13.83
CA GLU A 94 -5.66 -8.39 -14.94
C GLU A 94 -7.09 -7.98 -14.57
N ASP A 95 -7.48 -8.23 -13.31
CA ASP A 95 -8.78 -7.86 -12.79
C ASP A 95 -8.95 -6.34 -12.68
N ILE A 96 -7.90 -5.63 -12.26
CA ILE A 96 -7.85 -4.16 -12.23
C ILE A 96 -7.93 -3.61 -13.65
N LYS A 97 -7.20 -4.18 -14.63
CA LYS A 97 -7.37 -3.78 -16.05
C LYS A 97 -8.81 -3.98 -16.52
N GLY A 98 -9.44 -5.10 -16.15
CA GLY A 98 -10.85 -5.36 -16.44
C GLY A 98 -11.79 -4.34 -15.79
N LEU A 99 -11.54 -3.94 -14.54
CA LEU A 99 -12.27 -2.90 -13.83
C LEU A 99 -12.15 -1.54 -14.53
N LEU A 100 -10.94 -1.14 -14.94
CA LEU A 100 -10.72 0.10 -15.67
C LEU A 100 -11.49 0.13 -16.98
N ARG A 101 -11.44 -0.95 -17.77
CA ARG A 101 -12.20 -1.07 -19.03
C ARG A 101 -13.71 -0.99 -18.81
N LYS A 102 -14.25 -1.63 -17.77
CA LYS A 102 -15.68 -1.51 -17.38
C LYS A 102 -16.08 -0.07 -17.05
N LYS A 103 -15.13 0.72 -16.55
CA LYS A 103 -15.29 2.17 -16.32
C LYS A 103 -15.02 3.03 -17.54
N GLN A 104 -14.84 2.42 -18.72
CA GLN A 104 -14.51 3.12 -19.97
C GLN A 104 -13.18 3.90 -19.86
N LEU A 105 -12.26 3.41 -19.02
CA LEU A 105 -10.91 3.91 -18.88
C LEU A 105 -9.95 2.94 -19.55
N ASP A 106 -8.98 3.47 -20.29
CA ASP A 106 -7.91 2.66 -20.89
C ASP A 106 -6.82 2.36 -19.85
N PRO A 107 -6.53 1.09 -19.53
CA PRO A 107 -5.42 0.74 -18.65
C PRO A 107 -4.06 1.29 -19.10
N ALA A 108 -3.83 1.44 -20.41
CA ALA A 108 -2.59 2.00 -20.95
C ALA A 108 -2.45 3.51 -20.68
N ALA A 109 -3.52 4.16 -20.23
CA ALA A 109 -3.50 5.56 -19.78
C ALA A 109 -2.94 5.73 -18.35
N VAL A 110 -2.66 4.64 -17.62
CA VAL A 110 -1.93 4.71 -16.33
C VAL A 110 -0.48 5.10 -16.59
N ARG A 111 -0.19 6.40 -16.52
CA ARG A 111 1.15 6.96 -16.81
C ARG A 111 2.04 6.99 -15.59
N ARG A 112 1.46 7.20 -14.40
CA ARG A 112 2.20 7.32 -13.14
C ARG A 112 1.54 6.52 -12.03
N ILE A 113 2.36 5.85 -11.22
CA ILE A 113 1.95 5.16 -10.00
C ILE A 113 2.82 5.69 -8.86
N PHE A 114 2.18 6.20 -7.81
CA PHE A 114 2.85 6.62 -6.58
C PHE A 114 2.61 5.56 -5.50
N ILE A 115 3.67 4.84 -5.11
CA ILE A 115 3.55 3.77 -4.12
C ILE A 115 3.81 4.33 -2.72
N THR A 116 2.94 4.00 -1.77
CA THR A 116 3.12 4.39 -0.37
C THR A 116 4.26 3.63 0.29
N HIS A 117 4.34 2.32 0.08
CA HIS A 117 5.40 1.47 0.64
C HIS A 117 5.51 0.10 -0.09
N PRO A 118 6.60 -0.67 0.10
CA PRO A 118 6.89 -1.87 -0.70
C PRO A 118 6.22 -3.17 -0.23
N ASP A 119 5.12 -3.12 0.52
CA ASP A 119 4.39 -4.35 0.83
C ASP A 119 3.63 -4.86 -0.39
N THR A 120 3.40 -6.17 -0.42
CA THR A 120 2.89 -6.87 -1.60
C THR A 120 1.46 -6.47 -1.97
N ASP A 121 0.65 -6.04 -1.02
CA ASP A 121 -0.71 -5.49 -1.22
C ASP A 121 -0.70 -4.05 -1.75
N HIS A 122 0.43 -3.35 -1.71
CA HIS A 122 0.48 -1.94 -2.15
C HIS A 122 1.24 -1.83 -3.46
N ALA A 123 2.40 -2.46 -3.54
CA ALA A 123 3.28 -2.39 -4.69
C ALA A 123 3.18 -3.60 -5.62
N GLY A 124 2.35 -4.60 -5.29
CA GLY A 124 2.33 -5.91 -5.94
C GLY A 124 2.04 -5.89 -7.44
N GLY A 125 1.18 -4.97 -7.89
CA GLY A 125 0.80 -4.81 -9.30
C GLY A 125 1.71 -3.88 -10.11
N SER A 126 2.53 -3.07 -9.44
CA SER A 126 3.22 -1.92 -10.05
C SER A 126 4.19 -2.29 -11.19
N GLY A 127 4.94 -3.39 -11.04
CA GLY A 127 5.86 -3.85 -12.07
C GLY A 127 5.18 -4.41 -13.33
N TYR A 128 3.93 -4.88 -13.22
CA TYR A 128 3.16 -5.29 -14.41
C TYR A 128 2.76 -4.08 -15.24
N PHE A 129 2.25 -3.02 -14.61
CA PHE A 129 1.96 -1.76 -15.29
C PHE A 129 3.21 -1.17 -15.95
N GLN A 130 4.35 -1.17 -15.25
CA GLN A 130 5.62 -0.71 -15.80
C GLN A 130 6.04 -1.53 -17.03
N GLN A 131 5.96 -2.86 -16.94
CA GLN A 131 6.40 -3.74 -18.02
C GLN A 131 5.48 -3.64 -19.25
N GLU A 132 4.16 -3.59 -19.07
CA GLU A 132 3.19 -3.62 -20.16
C GLU A 132 2.98 -2.24 -20.80
N PHE A 133 2.94 -1.17 -20.01
CA PHE A 133 2.55 0.17 -20.48
C PHE A 133 3.67 1.21 -20.38
N GLY A 134 4.84 0.85 -19.83
CA GLY A 134 5.91 1.82 -19.57
C GLY A 134 5.56 2.81 -18.47
N THR A 135 4.62 2.47 -17.58
CA THR A 135 4.20 3.31 -16.46
C THR A 135 5.38 3.68 -15.56
N GLU A 136 5.49 4.97 -15.23
CA GLU A 136 6.49 5.45 -14.25
C GLU A 136 6.02 5.12 -12.83
N VAL A 137 6.90 4.47 -12.05
CA VAL A 137 6.60 4.06 -10.68
C VAL A 137 7.49 4.82 -9.72
N TYR A 138 6.85 5.63 -8.85
CA TYR A 138 7.52 6.47 -7.87
C TYR A 138 7.49 5.80 -6.50
N MET A 139 8.66 5.73 -5.86
CA MET A 139 8.81 5.18 -4.51
C MET A 139 9.88 5.94 -3.73
N HIS A 140 9.85 5.79 -2.41
CA HIS A 140 10.95 6.20 -1.55
C HIS A 140 12.23 5.38 -1.82
N PRO A 141 13.44 5.98 -1.79
CA PRO A 141 14.70 5.23 -1.87
C PRO A 141 14.82 4.07 -0.89
N GLY A 142 14.31 4.25 0.33
CA GLY A 142 14.27 3.22 1.37
C GLY A 142 13.46 1.95 1.03
N ALA A 143 12.62 1.98 -0.01
CA ALA A 143 11.92 0.80 -0.50
C ALA A 143 12.85 -0.18 -1.25
N ASP A 144 13.98 0.29 -1.79
CA ASP A 144 14.91 -0.50 -2.59
C ASP A 144 15.45 -1.70 -1.81
N GLU A 145 15.79 -1.49 -0.54
CA GLU A 145 16.37 -2.54 0.29
C GLU A 145 15.34 -3.64 0.59
N VAL A 146 14.08 -3.28 0.81
CA VAL A 146 12.97 -4.21 1.02
C VAL A 146 12.73 -5.06 -0.22
N ILE A 147 12.69 -4.42 -1.40
CA ILE A 147 12.45 -5.08 -2.69
C ILE A 147 13.60 -6.02 -3.04
N ARG A 148 14.86 -5.55 -2.97
CA ARG A 148 16.04 -6.36 -3.33
C ARG A 148 16.22 -7.57 -2.44
N ASN A 149 15.98 -7.42 -1.14
CA ASN A 149 16.17 -8.49 -0.17
C ASN A 149 14.91 -9.34 0.05
N MET A 150 13.76 -8.95 -0.53
CA MET A 150 12.45 -9.54 -0.26
C MET A 150 12.22 -9.66 1.24
N ASN A 151 12.42 -8.57 1.96
CA ASN A 151 12.34 -8.54 3.42
C ASN A 151 11.78 -7.19 3.87
N ARG A 152 10.59 -7.19 4.47
CA ARG A 152 9.95 -5.96 4.97
C ARG A 152 10.62 -5.34 6.22
N ARG A 153 11.60 -6.04 6.82
CA ARG A 153 12.27 -5.61 8.06
C ARG A 153 13.78 -5.49 7.90
N VAL A 154 14.26 -4.99 6.76
CA VAL A 154 15.71 -4.82 6.56
C VAL A 154 16.28 -3.82 7.59
N GLY A 155 17.50 -4.11 8.06
CA GLY A 155 18.18 -3.34 9.10
C GLY A 155 17.72 -3.67 10.53
N ALA A 156 16.89 -4.69 10.74
CA ALA A 156 16.61 -5.25 12.07
C ALA A 156 17.55 -6.44 12.39
N SER A 157 17.81 -6.68 13.68
CA SER A 157 18.60 -7.82 14.18
C SER A 157 17.69 -8.86 14.87
N GLY A 158 18.15 -10.11 14.96
CA GLY A 158 17.49 -11.21 15.70
C GLY A 158 16.56 -12.12 14.89
N ASP A 159 15.89 -13.05 15.58
CA ASP A 159 15.06 -14.13 15.00
C ASP A 159 13.92 -13.63 14.09
N LEU A 160 13.40 -12.42 14.35
CA LEU A 160 12.31 -11.83 13.58
C LEU A 160 12.73 -11.42 12.14
N LEU A 161 14.03 -11.31 11.86
CA LEU A 161 14.54 -10.96 10.53
C LEU A 161 14.24 -12.08 9.52
N ASN A 162 14.48 -13.32 9.90
CA ASN A 162 14.25 -14.48 9.04
C ASN A 162 12.75 -14.73 8.82
N LEU A 163 11.94 -14.61 9.88
CA LEU A 163 10.49 -14.73 9.78
C LEU A 163 9.92 -13.73 8.74
N ASN A 164 10.32 -12.45 8.84
CA ASN A 164 9.87 -11.41 7.92
C ASN A 164 10.34 -11.67 6.48
N LYS A 165 11.58 -12.14 6.30
CA LYS A 165 12.11 -12.50 4.97
C LYS A 165 11.30 -13.62 4.31
N TYR A 166 11.07 -14.74 5.01
CA TYR A 166 10.34 -15.86 4.41
C TYR A 166 8.86 -15.51 4.23
N TYR A 167 8.25 -14.77 5.15
CA TYR A 167 6.91 -14.22 4.95
C TYR A 167 6.83 -13.37 3.68
N THR A 168 7.70 -12.37 3.51
CA THR A 168 7.66 -11.47 2.34
C THR A 168 7.84 -12.24 1.04
N ARG A 169 8.72 -13.26 1.02
CA ARG A 169 8.89 -14.16 -0.13
C ARG A 169 7.62 -14.97 -0.40
N LEU A 170 7.04 -15.61 0.60
CA LEU A 170 5.81 -16.39 0.47
C LEU A 170 4.64 -15.53 0.01
N SER A 171 4.43 -14.38 0.66
CA SER A 171 3.40 -13.42 0.27
C SER A 171 3.56 -13.04 -1.20
N SER A 172 4.77 -12.61 -1.60
CA SER A 172 5.06 -12.24 -2.98
C SER A 172 4.75 -13.35 -3.98
N ARG A 173 5.03 -14.61 -3.63
CA ARG A 173 4.70 -15.76 -4.49
C ARG A 173 3.20 -16.00 -4.59
N PHE A 174 2.51 -16.07 -3.47
CA PHE A 174 1.08 -16.37 -3.44
C PHE A 174 0.24 -15.29 -4.09
N THR A 175 0.71 -14.04 -4.02
CA THR A 175 0.04 -12.87 -4.54
C THR A 175 0.57 -12.42 -5.90
N GLU A 176 1.44 -13.23 -6.53
CA GLU A 176 2.04 -12.98 -7.84
C GLU A 176 2.66 -11.57 -7.96
N CYS A 177 3.20 -11.06 -6.84
CA CYS A 177 3.77 -9.73 -6.74
C CYS A 177 4.92 -9.55 -7.75
N ARG A 178 4.87 -8.43 -8.46
CA ARG A 178 5.92 -7.94 -9.34
C ARG A 178 6.21 -6.49 -8.98
N PHE A 179 7.30 -6.29 -8.27
CA PHE A 179 7.87 -4.96 -8.06
C PHE A 179 8.40 -4.36 -9.39
N PRO A 180 8.51 -3.03 -9.51
CA PRO A 180 9.03 -2.40 -10.72
C PRO A 180 10.52 -2.72 -10.89
N GLU A 181 10.96 -2.89 -12.13
CA GLU A 181 12.37 -3.09 -12.46
C GLU A 181 13.16 -1.78 -12.40
N ARG A 182 12.50 -0.66 -12.69
CA ARG A 182 13.07 0.70 -12.67
C ARG A 182 12.23 1.59 -11.77
N ILE A 183 12.75 1.94 -10.61
CA ILE A 183 12.08 2.87 -9.68
C ILE A 183 12.49 4.30 -10.00
N THR A 184 11.52 5.19 -10.15
CA THR A 184 11.76 6.64 -10.15
C THR A 184 11.71 7.12 -8.70
N TYR A 185 12.87 7.30 -8.08
CA TYR A 185 12.90 7.77 -6.69
C TYR A 185 12.46 9.22 -6.57
N PHE A 186 11.74 9.54 -5.50
CA PHE A 186 11.48 10.92 -5.13
C PHE A 186 12.81 11.68 -4.98
N PRO A 187 13.01 12.80 -5.69
CA PRO A 187 14.23 13.58 -5.57
C PRO A 187 14.20 14.25 -4.21
N VAL A 188 14.87 13.67 -3.21
CA VAL A 188 15.01 14.25 -1.87
C VAL A 188 15.79 15.56 -1.99
N LYS A 189 15.09 16.66 -2.21
CA LYS A 189 15.65 18.00 -2.41
C LYS A 189 14.80 19.01 -1.65
N ASP A 190 15.48 19.85 -0.87
CA ASP A 190 14.91 20.94 -0.06
C ASP A 190 13.71 20.53 0.82
N PRO A 191 13.96 19.74 1.89
CA PRO A 191 12.90 19.13 2.67
C PRO A 191 12.08 20.19 3.43
N GLY A 192 10.80 20.31 3.08
CA GLY A 192 9.81 21.00 3.90
C GLY A 192 9.36 20.13 5.08
N ARG A 193 8.29 20.54 5.76
CA ARG A 193 7.71 19.77 6.87
C ARG A 193 6.19 19.73 6.79
N ALA A 194 5.65 18.58 7.20
CA ALA A 194 4.23 18.38 7.46
C ALA A 194 4.07 17.89 8.89
N GLY A 195 3.71 18.81 9.80
CA GLY A 195 3.77 18.57 11.23
C GLY A 195 5.17 18.11 11.64
N ARG A 196 5.25 16.90 12.22
CA ARG A 196 6.50 16.29 12.69
C ARG A 196 7.32 15.63 11.57
N PHE A 197 6.71 15.37 10.41
CA PHE A 197 7.33 14.65 9.30
C PHE A 197 8.08 15.60 8.35
N ARG A 198 9.03 15.04 7.60
CA ARG A 198 9.69 15.73 6.49
C ARG A 198 8.83 15.57 5.23
N THR A 199 8.74 16.61 4.41
CA THR A 199 8.32 16.44 3.02
C THR A 199 9.57 16.23 2.17
N ILE A 200 9.54 15.26 1.26
CA ILE A 200 10.73 14.84 0.51
C ILE A 200 10.60 15.09 -1.00
N ALA A 201 9.39 15.31 -1.48
CA ALA A 201 9.12 15.69 -2.85
C ALA A 201 7.72 16.29 -2.96
N ASP A 202 7.51 17.06 -4.01
CA ASP A 202 6.19 17.48 -4.46
C ASP A 202 5.90 16.86 -5.82
N PHE A 203 4.62 16.60 -6.09
CA PHE A 203 4.16 16.19 -7.41
C PHE A 203 2.74 16.69 -7.68
N ASP A 204 2.42 16.84 -8.95
CA ASP A 204 1.11 17.34 -9.39
C ASP A 204 0.27 16.24 -10.05
N ILE A 205 -1.03 16.27 -9.77
CA ILE A 205 -2.06 15.52 -10.50
C ILE A 205 -3.08 16.54 -11.02
N GLY A 206 -2.92 16.97 -12.26
CA GLY A 206 -3.64 18.15 -12.77
C GLY A 206 -3.34 19.37 -11.90
N PRO A 207 -4.34 20.15 -11.44
CA PRO A 207 -4.13 21.29 -10.55
C PRO A 207 -3.98 20.89 -9.06
N LEU A 208 -3.90 19.60 -8.74
CA LEU A 208 -3.73 19.12 -7.37
C LEU A 208 -2.25 18.92 -7.06
N ARG A 209 -1.68 19.79 -6.23
CA ARG A 209 -0.31 19.66 -5.71
C ARG A 209 -0.28 18.79 -4.45
N PHE A 210 0.50 17.71 -4.51
CA PHE A 210 0.72 16.79 -3.41
C PHE A 210 2.15 16.90 -2.88
N GLU A 211 2.28 16.71 -1.57
CA GLU A 211 3.54 16.53 -0.87
C GLU A 211 3.71 15.04 -0.53
N ALA A 212 4.86 14.45 -0.86
CA ALA A 212 5.29 13.16 -0.35
C ALA A 212 5.91 13.37 1.04
N VAL A 213 5.24 12.86 2.06
CA VAL A 213 5.58 13.02 3.48
C VAL A 213 6.27 11.75 3.98
N GLU A 214 7.54 11.86 4.36
CA GLU A 214 8.37 10.72 4.79
C GLU A 214 7.94 10.21 6.17
N SER A 215 7.64 8.91 6.26
CA SER A 215 7.44 8.21 7.52
C SER A 215 8.78 8.01 8.24
N LEU A 216 8.74 7.95 9.57
CA LEU A 216 9.87 7.60 10.43
C LEU A 216 10.28 6.11 10.31
N GLY A 217 9.53 5.30 9.54
CA GLY A 217 9.85 3.92 9.21
C GLY A 217 9.43 2.90 10.26
N GLY A 218 8.45 3.22 11.11
CA GLY A 218 7.95 2.32 12.15
C GLY A 218 7.15 1.13 11.58
N HIS A 219 6.40 1.35 10.50
CA HIS A 219 5.74 0.24 9.78
C HIS A 219 6.75 -0.53 8.91
N THR A 220 7.32 0.14 7.90
CA THR A 220 8.34 -0.40 7.00
C THR A 220 9.28 0.71 6.53
N PRO A 221 10.57 0.44 6.24
CA PRO A 221 11.47 1.45 5.69
C PRO A 221 10.96 2.03 4.37
N GLY A 222 11.05 3.35 4.23
CA GLY A 222 10.66 4.05 3.02
C GLY A 222 9.15 4.11 2.76
N LEU A 223 8.33 4.02 3.81
CA LEU A 223 6.94 4.41 3.72
C LEU A 223 6.83 5.93 3.52
N VAL A 224 5.86 6.34 2.71
CA VAL A 224 5.47 7.75 2.54
C VAL A 224 3.95 7.89 2.65
N PHE A 225 3.53 9.03 3.20
CA PHE A 225 2.16 9.52 3.11
C PHE A 225 2.05 10.53 1.98
N TYR A 226 0.84 10.76 1.46
CA TYR A 226 0.60 11.81 0.46
C TYR A 226 -0.38 12.84 0.98
N LEU A 227 0.02 14.11 0.96
CA LEU A 227 -0.78 15.22 1.49
C LEU A 227 -1.07 16.24 0.39
N ASN A 228 -2.35 16.52 0.15
CA ASN A 228 -2.79 17.73 -0.55
C ASN A 228 -3.40 18.69 0.47
N ARG A 229 -2.61 19.68 0.92
CA ARG A 229 -3.05 20.66 1.92
C ARG A 229 -4.27 21.47 1.49
N GLN A 230 -4.27 21.92 0.23
CA GLN A 230 -5.30 22.82 -0.28
C GLN A 230 -6.71 22.19 -0.31
N ARG A 231 -6.77 20.87 -0.45
CA ARG A 231 -8.00 20.08 -0.54
C ARG A 231 -8.24 19.18 0.67
N GLY A 232 -7.30 19.11 1.61
CA GLY A 232 -7.40 18.25 2.78
C GLY A 232 -7.40 16.76 2.42
N LEU A 233 -6.65 16.34 1.41
CA LEU A 233 -6.54 14.92 1.07
C LEU A 233 -5.30 14.36 1.74
N LEU A 234 -5.48 13.42 2.68
CA LEU A 234 -4.36 12.79 3.37
C LEU A 234 -4.42 11.27 3.17
N PHE A 235 -3.51 10.75 2.35
CA PHE A 235 -3.35 9.32 2.09
C PHE A 235 -2.38 8.74 3.11
N THR A 236 -2.90 7.91 4.01
CA THR A 236 -2.19 7.51 5.24
C THR A 236 -1.57 6.13 5.15
N SER A 237 -1.66 5.46 4.00
CA SER A 237 -1.14 4.10 3.83
C SER A 237 -1.65 3.21 4.98
N ASP A 238 -0.82 2.37 5.57
CA ASP A 238 -1.20 1.43 6.64
C ASP A 238 -1.42 2.08 8.02
N PHE A 239 -1.58 3.41 8.07
CA PHE A 239 -1.93 4.17 9.25
C PHE A 239 -3.36 4.69 9.18
N LEU A 240 -3.94 4.97 10.35
CA LEU A 240 -5.30 5.53 10.49
C LEU A 240 -6.36 4.71 9.71
N LEU A 241 -6.25 3.38 9.81
CA LEU A 241 -7.13 2.44 9.11
C LEU A 241 -8.59 2.59 9.55
N ASN A 242 -9.52 2.52 8.60
CA ASN A 242 -10.96 2.48 8.91
C ASN A 242 -11.44 1.04 9.12
N VAL A 243 -10.90 0.38 10.15
CA VAL A 243 -11.22 -1.01 10.51
C VAL A 243 -12.72 -1.27 10.68
N PRO A 244 -13.53 -0.35 11.29
CA PRO A 244 -14.97 -0.55 11.40
C PRO A 244 -15.69 -0.76 10.06
N SER A 245 -15.21 -0.12 8.99
CA SER A 245 -15.80 -0.23 7.64
C SER A 245 -15.54 -1.56 6.92
N LEU A 246 -14.70 -2.42 7.49
CA LEU A 246 -14.35 -3.72 6.92
C LEU A 246 -15.41 -4.77 7.25
N SER A 247 -15.68 -5.65 6.30
CA SER A 247 -16.44 -6.88 6.51
C SER A 247 -15.70 -7.83 7.45
N ALA A 248 -16.41 -8.82 8.01
CA ALA A 248 -15.80 -9.85 8.85
C ALA A 248 -14.69 -10.63 8.11
N ASP A 249 -14.91 -10.91 6.82
CA ASP A 249 -13.97 -11.63 5.98
C ASP A 249 -12.68 -10.84 5.70
N GLU A 250 -12.81 -9.52 5.50
CA GLU A 250 -11.68 -8.60 5.34
C GLU A 250 -10.89 -8.43 6.65
N LYS A 251 -11.58 -8.33 7.80
CA LYS A 251 -10.94 -8.28 9.13
C LYS A 251 -10.15 -9.54 9.40
N GLU A 252 -10.71 -10.71 9.09
CA GLU A 252 -9.99 -11.98 9.25
C GLU A 252 -8.77 -12.04 8.34
N HIS A 253 -8.86 -11.54 7.10
CA HIS A 253 -7.71 -11.48 6.19
C HIS A 253 -6.58 -10.60 6.76
N LEU A 254 -6.90 -9.41 7.27
CA LEU A 254 -5.92 -8.55 7.94
C LEU A 254 -5.28 -9.21 9.18
N ASN A 255 -6.07 -9.99 9.93
CA ASN A 255 -5.57 -10.72 11.08
C ASN A 255 -4.58 -11.84 10.70
N ILE A 256 -4.71 -12.44 9.52
CA ILE A 256 -3.75 -13.44 9.01
C ILE A 256 -2.35 -12.82 8.93
N TYR A 257 -2.23 -11.61 8.37
CA TYR A 257 -0.95 -10.91 8.29
C TYR A 257 -0.36 -10.63 9.66
N ARG A 258 -1.19 -10.11 10.59
CA ARG A 258 -0.78 -9.81 11.96
C ARG A 258 -0.30 -11.05 12.70
N TYR A 259 -0.99 -12.17 12.51
CA TYR A 259 -0.65 -13.45 13.12
C TYR A 259 0.68 -14.00 12.57
N LEU A 260 0.80 -14.10 11.24
CA LEU A 260 1.98 -14.67 10.58
C LEU A 260 3.26 -13.87 10.86
N LEU A 261 3.14 -12.56 11.03
CA LEU A 261 4.27 -11.70 11.33
C LEU A 261 4.55 -11.53 12.82
N THR A 262 3.66 -12.02 13.70
CA THR A 262 3.52 -11.66 15.14
C THR A 262 3.24 -10.16 15.39
N ASN A 263 3.83 -9.29 14.57
CA ASN A 263 3.65 -7.86 14.50
C ASN A 263 4.05 -7.39 13.09
N PRO A 264 3.16 -6.73 12.33
CA PRO A 264 3.47 -6.27 10.97
C PRO A 264 4.43 -5.07 10.94
N ASN A 265 4.62 -4.39 12.08
CA ASN A 265 5.43 -3.18 12.17
C ASN A 265 6.89 -3.51 12.50
N ARG A 266 7.82 -2.87 11.80
CA ARG A 266 9.26 -2.95 12.07
C ARG A 266 9.62 -2.51 13.49
N ASP A 267 9.05 -1.40 13.95
CA ASP A 267 9.22 -0.83 15.29
C ASP A 267 7.87 -0.28 15.79
N THR A 268 7.25 -0.99 16.74
CA THR A 268 5.94 -0.60 17.30
C THR A 268 5.97 0.74 18.00
N ARG A 269 7.07 1.09 18.68
CA ARG A 269 7.16 2.36 19.39
C ARG A 269 7.15 3.50 18.39
N VAL A 270 7.98 3.40 17.35
CA VAL A 270 8.00 4.38 16.25
C VAL A 270 6.65 4.42 15.54
N TYR A 271 6.04 3.27 15.23
CA TYR A 271 4.71 3.21 14.62
C TYR A 271 3.64 3.95 15.45
N MET A 272 3.65 3.80 16.78
CA MET A 272 2.74 4.52 17.67
C MET A 272 3.02 6.04 17.66
N GLU A 273 4.29 6.45 17.73
CA GLU A 273 4.69 7.86 17.64
C GLU A 273 4.25 8.49 16.31
N GLU A 274 4.40 7.76 15.21
CA GLU A 274 3.95 8.17 13.88
C GLU A 274 2.43 8.25 13.79
N THR A 275 1.72 7.31 14.40
CA THR A 275 0.24 7.32 14.42
C THR A 275 -0.27 8.59 15.10
N GLU A 276 0.29 8.97 16.24
CA GLU A 276 -0.10 10.21 16.92
C GLU A 276 0.32 11.46 16.12
N ALA A 277 1.54 11.48 15.58
CA ALA A 277 2.00 12.57 14.72
C ALA A 277 1.12 12.76 13.47
N LEU A 278 0.56 11.68 12.91
CA LEU A 278 -0.32 11.73 11.75
C LEU A 278 -1.72 12.24 12.11
N LYS A 279 -2.23 11.93 13.32
CA LYS A 279 -3.45 12.54 13.85
C LYS A 279 -3.28 14.04 14.09
N GLU A 280 -2.15 14.45 14.67
CA GLU A 280 -1.79 15.86 14.83
C GLU A 280 -1.74 16.58 13.47
N LEU A 281 -1.11 15.97 12.46
CA LEU A 281 -1.08 16.52 11.10
C LEU A 281 -2.49 16.65 10.48
N ALA A 282 -3.35 15.65 10.67
CA ALA A 282 -4.74 15.73 10.21
C ALA A 282 -5.50 16.88 10.88
N GLN A 283 -5.29 17.10 12.18
CA GLN A 283 -5.89 18.22 12.92
C GLN A 283 -5.35 19.58 12.45
N GLU A 284 -4.03 19.70 12.25
CA GLU A 284 -3.40 20.92 11.70
C GLU A 284 -3.97 21.26 10.31
N ALA A 285 -4.03 20.26 9.42
CA ALA A 285 -4.62 20.41 8.11
C ALA A 285 -6.10 20.82 8.21
N GLN A 286 -6.87 20.22 9.13
CA GLN A 286 -8.27 20.57 9.35
C GLN A 286 -8.43 22.03 9.79
N GLN A 287 -7.59 22.51 10.72
CA GLN A 287 -7.61 23.91 11.16
C GLN A 287 -7.35 24.89 10.00
N SER A 288 -6.40 24.57 9.13
CA SER A 288 -6.08 25.40 7.95
C SER A 288 -7.21 25.47 6.91
N LEU A 289 -8.13 24.49 6.93
CA LEU A 289 -9.23 24.37 5.97
C LEU A 289 -10.55 24.97 6.47
N VAL A 290 -10.67 25.27 7.77
CA VAL A 290 -11.87 25.89 8.37
C VAL A 290 -12.29 27.17 7.64
N PRO A 291 -11.39 28.13 7.33
CA PRO A 291 -11.78 29.36 6.63
C PRO A 291 -12.37 29.12 5.23
N ALA A 292 -12.00 28.00 4.61
CA ALA A 292 -12.50 27.60 3.29
C ALA A 292 -13.76 26.71 3.35
N GLY A 293 -14.29 26.44 4.54
CA GLY A 293 -15.44 25.55 4.76
C GLY A 293 -15.18 24.10 4.32
N ARG A 294 -13.92 23.66 4.34
CA ARG A 294 -13.50 22.32 3.89
C ARG A 294 -13.12 21.44 5.08
N LYS A 295 -13.17 20.13 4.84
CA LYS A 295 -12.74 19.10 5.80
C LYS A 295 -11.56 18.32 5.27
N VAL A 296 -10.74 17.80 6.18
CA VAL A 296 -9.74 16.79 5.87
C VAL A 296 -10.44 15.47 5.66
N THR A 297 -10.11 14.80 4.56
CA THR A 297 -10.49 13.41 4.29
C THR A 297 -9.25 12.52 4.38
N ILE A 298 -9.36 11.48 5.19
CA ILE A 298 -8.35 10.45 5.37
C ILE A 298 -8.60 9.31 4.39
N PHE A 299 -7.59 8.97 3.60
CA PHE A 299 -7.58 7.88 2.63
C PHE A 299 -6.62 6.79 3.12
N PRO A 300 -7.12 5.81 3.91
CA PRO A 300 -6.27 4.76 4.46
C PRO A 300 -5.91 3.71 3.41
N GLY A 301 -4.85 2.94 3.68
CA GLY A 301 -4.45 1.77 2.91
C GLY A 301 -5.48 0.64 3.03
N HIS A 302 -6.20 0.55 4.15
CA HIS A 302 -7.28 -0.41 4.35
C HIS A 302 -8.55 0.22 4.93
N GLY A 303 -9.70 -0.17 4.38
CA GLY A 303 -11.02 0.33 4.79
C GLY A 303 -11.51 1.55 3.99
N ALA A 304 -12.74 1.98 4.22
CA ALA A 304 -13.29 3.15 3.51
C ALA A 304 -12.59 4.44 3.94
N TYR A 305 -12.41 5.39 3.01
CA TYR A 305 -12.01 6.75 3.39
C TYR A 305 -13.07 7.37 4.31
N TYR A 306 -12.67 8.35 5.12
CA TYR A 306 -13.55 9.04 6.07
C TYR A 306 -13.10 10.48 6.30
N GLU A 307 -14.00 11.34 6.78
CA GLU A 307 -13.64 12.70 7.19
C GLU A 307 -12.95 12.64 8.56
N GLY A 308 -11.82 13.33 8.68
CA GLY A 308 -11.01 13.44 9.91
C GLY A 308 -11.62 14.34 10.97
#